data_AF-A0AAV6FJF3-F1
#
_entry.id   AF-A0AAV6FJF3-F1
#
_cell.length_a   1.000
_cell.length_b   1.000
_cell.length_c   1.000
_cell.angle_alpha   90.00
_cell.angle_beta   90.00
_cell.angle_gamma   90.00
#
_symmetry.space_group_name_H-M   'P 1'
#
loop_
_entity.id
_entity.type
_entity.pdbx_description
1 polymer ?
#
loop_
_entity_poly.entity_id
_entity_poly.type
_entity_poly.pdbx_seq_one_letter_code
_entity_poly.pdbx_strand_id
1 'polypeptide(L)'
;MLLQYSVNTNLLKGVFMESIYYGKISKEVTERLLERYGKDGSYLLRDSESVAGALCFCVRKAPFVHTYRIEKSQRGWAVETVSGSNPEYFQSVSKLVECYRAKTPRNMEPPLYPLDKDKLSEEALQSIGPSYWEI
;
A
#
# COMPACT_ATOMS: atom_id res chain seq x y z
N MET A 1 12.85 -18.63 -34.04
CA MET A 1 13.23 -17.29 -33.54
C MET A 1 12.12 -16.84 -32.59
N LEU A 2 12.28 -17.07 -31.29
CA LEU A 2 11.31 -16.64 -30.28
C LEU A 2 11.54 -15.16 -30.01
N LEU A 3 10.56 -14.32 -30.33
CA LEU A 3 10.56 -12.91 -29.93
C LEU A 3 10.44 -12.88 -28.39
N GLN A 4 11.54 -12.61 -27.70
CA GLN A 4 11.50 -12.19 -26.30
C GLN A 4 10.87 -10.80 -26.27
N TYR A 5 9.54 -10.75 -26.10
CA TYR A 5 8.85 -9.55 -25.65
C TYR A 5 9.40 -9.22 -24.26
N SER A 6 10.39 -8.33 -24.21
CA SER A 6 10.86 -7.75 -22.96
C SER A 6 9.71 -6.89 -22.43
N VAL A 7 8.92 -7.45 -21.51
CA VAL A 7 7.84 -6.72 -20.86
C VAL A 7 8.50 -5.59 -20.07
N ASN A 8 8.12 -4.34 -20.35
CA ASN A 8 8.69 -3.19 -19.66
C ASN A 8 8.37 -3.29 -18.17
N THR A 9 9.39 -3.57 -17.37
CA THR A 9 9.24 -3.78 -15.92
C THR A 9 8.79 -2.51 -15.20
N ASN A 10 9.04 -1.31 -15.73
CA ASN A 10 8.51 -0.07 -15.16
C ASN A 10 6.99 0.04 -15.37
N LEU A 11 6.48 -0.42 -16.52
CA LEU A 11 5.04 -0.48 -16.76
C LEU A 11 4.37 -1.47 -15.80
N LEU A 12 4.96 -2.65 -15.64
CA LEU A 12 4.46 -3.65 -14.68
C LEU A 12 4.48 -3.15 -13.24
N LYS A 13 5.51 -2.39 -12.85
CA LYS A 13 5.56 -1.72 -11.53
C LYS A 13 4.46 -0.67 -11.39
N GLY A 14 4.19 0.10 -12.44
CA GLY A 14 3.09 1.06 -12.48
C GLY A 14 1.73 0.40 -12.23
N VAL A 15 1.42 -0.65 -13.01
CA VAL A 15 0.17 -1.43 -12.87
C VAL A 15 0.08 -2.09 -11.50
N PHE A 16 1.17 -2.68 -11.00
CA PHE A 16 1.21 -3.25 -9.66
C PHE A 16 0.89 -2.23 -8.56
N MET A 17 1.45 -1.01 -8.67
CA MET A 17 1.18 0.05 -7.68
C MET A 17 -0.26 0.55 -7.76
N GLU A 18 -0.83 0.61 -8.95
CA GLU A 18 -2.23 1.01 -9.17
C GLU A 18 -3.21 0.01 -8.54
N SER A 19 -2.92 -1.29 -8.65
CA SER A 19 -3.81 -2.35 -8.16
C SER A 19 -3.78 -2.52 -6.63
N ILE A 20 -2.74 -2.02 -5.96
CA ILE A 20 -2.66 -1.97 -4.49
C ILE A 20 -3.01 -0.60 -3.90
N TYR A 21 -3.24 0.42 -4.72
CA TYR A 21 -3.64 1.75 -4.27
C TYR A 21 -5.15 1.94 -4.37
N TYR A 22 -5.77 2.18 -3.21
CA TYR A 22 -7.21 2.25 -3.03
C TYR A 22 -7.74 3.69 -2.93
N GLY A 23 -6.90 4.70 -3.14
CA GLY A 23 -7.33 6.10 -3.10
C GLY A 23 -7.82 6.53 -1.71
N LYS A 24 -8.91 7.28 -1.67
CA LYS A 24 -9.46 7.93 -0.46
C LYS A 24 -10.41 7.04 0.34
N ILE A 25 -10.07 5.76 0.51
CA ILE A 25 -10.82 4.89 1.44
C ILE A 25 -10.48 5.24 2.90
N SER A 26 -11.46 5.07 3.80
CA SER A 26 -11.25 5.33 5.23
C SER A 26 -10.39 4.26 5.91
N LYS A 27 -9.91 4.58 7.11
CA LYS A 27 -9.27 3.58 8.00
C LYS A 27 -10.17 2.35 8.21
N GLU A 28 -11.44 2.58 8.49
CA GLU A 28 -12.41 1.52 8.78
C GLU A 28 -12.65 0.61 7.55
N VAL A 29 -12.79 1.21 6.36
CA VAL A 29 -12.90 0.46 5.08
C VAL A 29 -11.65 -0.39 4.84
N THR A 30 -10.46 0.17 5.13
CA THR A 30 -9.19 -0.54 5.01
C THR A 30 -9.10 -1.74 5.96
N GLU A 31 -9.49 -1.56 7.22
CA GLU A 31 -9.53 -2.62 8.21
C GLU A 31 -10.46 -3.75 7.78
N ARG A 32 -11.68 -3.42 7.31
CA ARG A 32 -12.64 -4.41 6.78
C ARG A 32 -12.11 -5.18 5.56
N LEU A 33 -11.49 -4.46 4.61
CA LEU A 33 -10.89 -5.08 3.41
C LEU A 33 -9.83 -6.11 3.78
N LEU A 34 -8.89 -5.71 4.63
CA LEU A 34 -7.80 -6.57 5.06
C LEU A 34 -8.30 -7.70 5.95
N GLU A 35 -9.25 -7.45 6.85
CA GLU A 35 -9.84 -8.48 7.69
C GLU A 35 -10.51 -9.58 6.85
N ARG A 36 -11.35 -9.18 5.88
CA ARG A 36 -12.21 -10.09 5.11
C ARG A 36 -11.50 -10.80 3.97
N TYR A 37 -10.61 -10.10 3.25
CA TYR A 37 -9.97 -10.62 2.04
C TYR A 37 -8.46 -10.83 2.21
N GLY A 38 -7.88 -10.34 3.30
CA GLY A 38 -6.47 -10.48 3.60
C GLY A 38 -6.14 -11.66 4.51
N LYS A 39 -4.84 -11.94 4.60
CA LYS A 39 -4.20 -12.83 5.58
C LYS A 39 -3.05 -12.08 6.25
N ASP A 40 -2.42 -12.65 7.27
CA ASP A 40 -1.25 -12.01 7.88
C ASP A 40 -0.19 -11.67 6.84
N GLY A 41 0.29 -10.42 6.87
CA GLY A 41 1.17 -9.83 5.88
C GLY A 41 0.47 -9.30 4.62
N SER A 42 -0.87 -9.38 4.53
CA SER A 42 -1.62 -8.69 3.47
C SER A 42 -1.51 -7.19 3.61
N TYR A 43 -1.38 -6.45 2.50
CA TYR A 43 -1.19 -5.00 2.55
C TYR A 43 -1.86 -4.24 1.39
N LEU A 44 -2.11 -2.96 1.61
CA LEU A 44 -2.56 -2.00 0.61
C LEU A 44 -2.06 -0.57 0.91
N LEU A 45 -2.19 0.31 -0.08
CA LEU A 45 -1.94 1.75 0.04
C LEU A 45 -3.25 2.53 -0.08
N ARG A 46 -3.35 3.64 0.64
CA ARG A 46 -4.44 4.61 0.54
C ARG A 46 -3.96 6.02 0.86
N ASP A 47 -4.82 7.00 0.64
CA ASP A 47 -4.58 8.37 1.11
C ASP A 47 -4.71 8.46 2.63
N SER A 48 -3.91 9.34 3.25
CA SER A 48 -4.06 9.68 4.65
C SER A 48 -5.28 10.59 4.86
N GLU A 49 -6.15 10.21 5.79
CA GLU A 49 -7.30 11.06 6.19
C GLU A 49 -6.88 12.26 7.04
N SER A 50 -5.72 12.19 7.68
CA SER A 50 -5.27 13.20 8.67
C SER A 50 -4.23 14.17 8.12
N VAL A 51 -3.50 13.79 7.07
CA VAL A 51 -2.42 14.61 6.50
C VAL A 51 -2.55 14.64 4.99
N ALA A 52 -2.94 15.79 4.43
CA ALA A 52 -3.14 15.95 3.00
C ALA A 52 -1.84 15.68 2.21
N GLY A 53 -1.96 14.88 1.15
CA GLY A 53 -0.83 14.50 0.29
C GLY A 53 0.07 13.39 0.86
N ALA A 54 -0.17 12.95 2.10
CA ALA A 54 0.47 11.76 2.65
C ALA A 54 -0.32 10.50 2.29
N LEU A 55 0.39 9.36 2.24
CA LEU A 55 -0.20 8.05 2.05
C LEU A 55 -0.17 7.25 3.36
N CYS A 56 -1.01 6.23 3.45
CA CYS A 56 -0.97 5.23 4.49
C CYS A 56 -0.65 3.86 3.86
N PHE A 57 0.43 3.23 4.34
CA PHE A 57 0.79 1.86 4.04
C PHE A 57 0.26 0.96 5.14
N CYS A 58 -0.73 0.14 4.81
CA CYS A 58 -1.48 -0.65 5.78
C CYS A 58 -1.13 -2.12 5.63
N VAL A 59 -0.71 -2.78 6.72
CA VAL A 59 -0.32 -4.19 6.75
C VAL A 59 -1.12 -4.93 7.82
N ARG A 60 -1.78 -6.03 7.44
CA ARG A 60 -2.55 -6.87 8.34
C ARG A 60 -1.66 -7.77 9.18
N LYS A 61 -1.89 -7.74 10.48
CA LYS A 61 -1.41 -8.76 11.42
C LYS A 61 -2.53 -9.02 12.41
N ALA A 62 -3.27 -10.10 12.21
CA ALA A 62 -4.51 -10.33 12.95
C ALA A 62 -4.30 -10.24 14.47
N PRO A 63 -5.20 -9.57 15.22
CA PRO A 63 -6.47 -9.00 14.76
C PRO A 63 -6.38 -7.55 14.23
N PHE A 64 -5.18 -7.00 14.07
CA PHE A 64 -4.97 -5.58 13.78
C PHE A 64 -4.53 -5.30 12.34
N VAL A 65 -4.71 -4.04 11.92
CA VAL A 65 -4.06 -3.47 10.75
C VAL A 65 -3.08 -2.40 11.22
N HIS A 66 -1.79 -2.64 10.99
CA HIS A 66 -0.74 -1.67 11.25
C HIS A 66 -0.70 -0.64 10.12
N THR A 67 -0.75 0.63 10.46
CA THR A 67 -0.76 1.73 9.50
C THR A 67 0.50 2.56 9.64
N TYR A 68 1.25 2.68 8.55
CA TYR A 68 2.49 3.44 8.48
C TYR A 68 2.29 4.62 7.52
N ARG A 69 2.42 5.85 8.00
CA ARG A 69 2.25 7.04 7.15
C ARG A 69 3.50 7.26 6.30
N ILE A 70 3.31 7.53 5.02
CA ILE A 70 4.36 7.85 4.06
C ILE A 70 4.18 9.31 3.66
N GLU A 71 5.23 10.10 3.80
CA GLU A 71 5.23 11.52 3.45
C GLU A 71 6.29 11.84 2.40
N LYS A 72 6.04 12.89 1.61
CA LYS A 72 6.97 13.42 0.62
C LYS A 72 7.71 14.62 1.19
N SER A 73 9.03 14.63 1.03
CA SER A 73 9.90 15.75 1.36
C SER A 73 10.80 16.11 0.17
N GLN A 74 11.66 17.13 0.34
CA GLN A 74 12.70 17.48 -0.63
C GLN A 74 13.70 16.33 -0.88
N ARG A 75 13.89 15.43 0.09
CA ARG A 75 14.79 14.27 -0.01
C ARG A 75 14.15 13.05 -0.68
N GLY A 76 12.83 13.09 -0.90
CA GLY A 76 12.05 11.97 -1.41
C GLY A 76 10.94 11.54 -0.44
N TRP A 77 10.45 10.32 -0.65
CA TRP A 77 9.39 9.67 0.12
C TRP A 77 9.96 8.87 1.28
N ALA A 78 9.33 8.93 2.44
CA ALA A 78 9.75 8.14 3.60
C ALA A 78 8.55 7.75 4.46
N VAL A 79 8.66 6.64 5.18
CA VAL A 79 7.75 6.33 6.28
C VAL A 79 8.07 7.23 7.47
N GLU A 80 7.03 7.81 8.07
CA GLU A 80 7.14 8.58 9.31
C GLU A 80 7.72 7.69 10.42
N THR A 81 8.75 8.20 11.09
CA THR A 81 9.44 7.50 12.17
C THR A 81 9.30 8.24 13.49
N VAL A 82 9.55 7.55 14.60
CA VAL A 82 9.55 8.19 15.94
C VAL A 82 10.60 9.28 16.04
N SER A 83 10.31 10.33 16.81
CA SER A 83 11.21 11.49 16.98
C SER A 83 12.63 11.06 17.37
N GLY A 84 13.63 11.59 16.66
CA GLY A 84 15.05 11.27 16.89
C GLY A 84 15.60 10.12 16.04
N SER A 85 14.77 9.44 15.26
CA SER A 85 15.24 8.46 14.27
C SER A 85 15.37 9.10 12.87
N ASN A 86 16.37 8.67 12.10
CA ASN A 86 16.54 9.13 10.72
C ASN A 86 15.72 8.24 9.78
N PRO A 87 14.71 8.78 9.09
CA PRO A 87 13.97 8.01 8.10
C PRO A 87 14.84 7.68 6.87
N GLU A 88 14.55 6.53 6.26
CA GLU A 88 15.11 6.16 4.96
C GLU A 88 14.27 6.80 3.84
N TYR A 89 14.93 7.47 2.90
CA TYR A 89 14.28 8.19 1.81
C TYR A 89 14.38 7.44 0.49
N PHE A 90 13.28 7.45 -0.26
CA PHE A 90 13.14 6.78 -1.54
C PHE A 90 12.70 7.77 -2.62
N GLN A 91 13.15 7.55 -3.86
CA GLN A 91 12.78 8.42 -4.99
C GLN A 91 11.30 8.29 -5.39
N SER A 92 10.67 7.15 -5.07
CA SER A 92 9.25 6.90 -5.34
C SER A 92 8.65 5.97 -4.28
N VAL A 93 7.33 6.03 -4.12
CA VAL A 93 6.57 5.12 -3.25
C VAL A 93 6.73 3.66 -3.71
N SER A 94 6.77 3.42 -5.03
CA SER A 94 7.04 2.07 -5.58
C SER A 94 8.36 1.52 -5.08
N LYS A 95 9.43 2.34 -5.07
CA LYS A 95 10.73 1.89 -4.62
C LYS A 95 10.75 1.62 -3.11
N LEU A 96 10.06 2.46 -2.33
CA LEU A 96 9.85 2.25 -0.90
C LEU A 96 9.18 0.89 -0.63
N VAL A 97 8.06 0.61 -1.29
CA VAL A 97 7.31 -0.64 -1.13
C VAL A 97 8.18 -1.84 -1.54
N GLU A 98 8.85 -1.79 -2.70
CA GLU A 98 9.78 -2.85 -3.13
C GLU A 98 10.86 -3.15 -2.09
N CYS A 99 11.48 -2.09 -1.55
CA CYS A 99 12.52 -2.23 -0.54
C CYS A 99 11.99 -2.83 0.77
N TYR A 100 10.83 -2.40 1.26
CA TYR A 100 10.26 -2.91 2.51
C TYR A 100 9.70 -4.34 2.38
N ARG A 101 9.29 -4.74 1.17
CA ARG A 101 8.97 -6.14 0.87
C ARG A 101 10.20 -7.03 0.85
N ALA A 102 11.31 -6.55 0.28
CA ALA A 102 12.55 -7.30 0.20
C ALA A 102 13.28 -7.37 1.55
N LYS A 103 13.21 -6.30 2.34
CA LYS A 103 13.86 -6.16 3.64
C LYS A 103 12.98 -5.32 4.56
N THR A 104 12.08 -5.98 5.26
CA THR A 104 11.16 -5.32 6.20
C THR A 104 11.94 -4.71 7.37
N PRO A 105 11.71 -3.41 7.69
CA PRO A 105 12.24 -2.81 8.91
C PRO A 105 11.81 -3.59 10.16
N ARG A 106 12.68 -3.69 11.17
CA ARG A 106 12.41 -4.50 12.38
C ARG A 106 11.15 -4.11 13.15
N ASN A 107 10.72 -2.85 13.03
CA ASN A 107 9.55 -2.27 13.71
C ASN A 107 8.31 -2.20 12.80
N MET A 108 8.29 -2.97 11.71
CA MET A 108 7.20 -3.02 10.75
C MET A 108 6.77 -4.47 10.52
N GLU A 109 5.47 -4.69 10.36
CA GLU A 109 4.94 -5.97 9.93
C GLU A 109 5.30 -6.22 8.45
N PRO A 110 5.74 -7.43 8.09
CA PRO A 110 6.22 -7.70 6.75
C PRO A 110 5.09 -7.61 5.71
N PRO A 111 5.21 -6.75 4.69
CA PRO A 111 4.24 -6.66 3.61
C PRO A 111 4.48 -7.80 2.61
N LEU A 112 3.85 -8.94 2.83
CA LEU A 112 4.08 -10.16 2.05
C LEU A 112 3.15 -10.28 0.85
N TYR A 113 1.87 -9.97 1.04
CA TYR A 113 0.82 -10.29 0.08
C TYR A 113 0.05 -9.03 -0.34
N PRO A 114 0.21 -8.51 -1.57
CA PRO A 114 -0.57 -7.37 -2.01
C PRO A 114 -2.07 -7.74 -2.00
N LEU A 115 -2.90 -6.91 -1.39
CA LEU A 115 -4.34 -7.01 -1.56
C LEU A 115 -4.71 -6.29 -2.86
N ASP A 116 -4.67 -7.07 -3.94
CA ASP A 116 -4.86 -6.61 -5.31
C ASP A 116 -6.35 -6.35 -5.59
N LYS A 117 -6.73 -5.09 -5.80
CA LYS A 117 -8.14 -4.71 -5.99
C LYS A 117 -8.74 -5.31 -7.26
N ASP A 118 -7.92 -5.53 -8.29
CA ASP A 118 -8.36 -6.12 -9.57
C ASP A 118 -8.73 -7.61 -9.41
N LYS A 119 -8.37 -8.22 -8.27
CA LYS A 119 -8.75 -9.60 -7.91
C LYS A 119 -9.94 -9.65 -6.96
N LEU A 120 -10.42 -8.51 -6.49
CA LEU A 120 -11.65 -8.41 -5.71
C LEU A 120 -12.82 -8.27 -6.68
N SER A 121 -13.94 -8.95 -6.40
CA SER A 121 -15.13 -8.77 -7.22
C SER A 121 -15.73 -7.38 -7.00
N GLU A 122 -16.48 -6.87 -7.96
CA GLU A 122 -17.17 -5.58 -7.83
C GLU A 122 -18.13 -5.58 -6.63
N GLU A 123 -18.80 -6.72 -6.40
CA GLU A 123 -19.66 -6.91 -5.22
C GLU A 123 -18.86 -6.89 -3.92
N ALA A 124 -17.63 -7.44 -3.93
CA ALA A 124 -16.73 -7.38 -2.79
C ALA A 124 -16.38 -5.93 -2.46
N LEU A 125 -16.03 -5.11 -3.45
CA LEU A 125 -15.71 -3.69 -3.28
C LEU A 125 -16.94 -2.86 -2.84
N GLN A 126 -18.11 -3.13 -3.42
CA GLN A 126 -19.38 -2.46 -3.08
C GLN A 126 -19.87 -2.80 -1.67
N SER A 127 -19.63 -4.03 -1.19
CA SER A 127 -20.13 -4.48 0.12
C SER A 127 -19.46 -3.82 1.33
N ILE A 128 -18.40 -3.01 1.12
CA ILE A 128 -17.56 -2.48 2.20
C ILE A 128 -17.85 -0.98 2.48
N GLY A 129 -18.70 -0.35 1.67
CA GLY A 129 -19.28 0.98 1.92
C GLY A 129 -19.43 1.82 0.65
N PRO A 130 -20.28 2.86 0.65
CA PRO A 130 -20.61 3.65 -0.54
C PRO A 130 -19.45 4.50 -1.11
N SER A 131 -18.30 4.60 -0.42
CA SER A 131 -17.24 5.55 -0.78
C SER A 131 -16.34 5.12 -1.95
N TYR A 132 -16.57 3.97 -2.59
CA TYR A 132 -15.69 3.49 -3.66
C TYR A 132 -15.99 4.10 -5.05
N TRP A 133 -17.22 4.61 -5.26
CA TRP A 133 -17.68 5.11 -6.57
C TRP A 133 -17.97 6.62 -6.61
N GLU A 134 -17.79 7.34 -5.51
CA GLU A 134 -18.12 8.78 -5.40
C GLU A 134 -16.93 9.72 -5.67
N ILE A 135 -15.92 9.28 -6.45
CA ILE A 135 -14.77 10.13 -6.85
C ILE A 135 -14.57 10.08 -8.37
#